data_AF-A0AAW4NFY5-F1
#
_entry.id   AF-A0AAW4NFY5-F1
#
_cell.length_a   1.000
_cell.length_b   1.000
_cell.length_c   1.000
_cell.angle_alpha   90.00
_cell.angle_beta   90.00
_cell.angle_gamma   90.00
#
_symmetry.space_group_name_H-M   'P 1'
#
loop_
_entity.id
_entity.type
_entity.pdbx_description
1 polymer ?
#
loop_
_entity_poly.entity_id
_entity_poly.type
_entity_poly.pdbx_seq_one_letter_code
_entity_poly.pdbx_strand_id
1 'polypeptide(L)'
;MIKKLFTLFICTLSLAATFTSCGDEAIDVESVNKQTIFVFYPWTGGTSSTGLKYFLENNVDSMCAGIVDKKGLTNARVLVFFTEKYNESTLYDLQYDAATKTVKRVPIKKYEGNSHCTAEGFADLLNDVRQNAEALNYSLIIGAHGCGWTYANDWVNYPYMARPKAGSTEKGNDKNTIVSTTTSDHFSGIQFGNDPNRPATRFFGSVSLSDNAIDISTLAEGIKLSGLKMQYILFDACYMGNVETAYELKDVTNFLISSSSEVMGEGIPYKTIWSYLCSSAPNYSSAVSGIVNFYRNSDIPYCNMAAIDCRQIDKLASIMKEINSKYTLASTVPLDSIQPLDGFSPNLFYDLSVYVDSLYPSGYLKDQFTSQLKLTVRAAEHTDEAYTALKSFYGKTFKVKNYCGLSISDPSQHSVAIKGREKTAWWKATH
;
A
#
# COMPACT_ATOMS: atom_id res chain seq x y z
N MET A 1 48.37 47.24 47.29
CA MET A 1 46.94 46.96 47.52
C MET A 1 46.52 45.86 46.55
N ILE A 2 46.70 44.59 46.90
CA ILE A 2 45.77 43.75 47.68
C ILE A 2 44.40 43.58 46.99
N LYS A 3 44.17 42.32 46.59
CA LYS A 3 42.89 41.61 46.49
C LYS A 3 41.84 42.19 45.55
N LYS A 4 41.70 41.54 44.38
CA LYS A 4 40.41 41.01 43.91
C LYS A 4 40.60 39.92 42.87
N LEU A 5 40.33 38.68 43.31
CA LEU A 5 39.62 37.58 42.64
C LEU A 5 40.06 37.26 41.20
N PHE A 6 40.80 36.19 40.89
CA PHE A 6 40.59 34.79 41.32
C PHE A 6 39.15 34.28 41.07
N THR A 7 38.58 34.58 39.89
CA THR A 7 37.38 33.88 39.37
C THR A 7 37.32 33.94 37.84
N LEU A 8 38.34 33.46 37.14
CA LEU A 8 38.24 33.22 35.69
C LEU A 8 39.25 32.17 35.18
N PHE A 9 39.39 31.07 35.92
CA PHE A 9 40.20 29.93 35.45
C PHE A 9 39.67 28.58 35.96
N ILE A 10 38.34 28.48 36.13
CA ILE A 10 37.59 27.23 36.34
C ILE A 10 36.29 27.32 35.53
N CYS A 11 36.39 27.49 34.22
CA CYS A 11 35.25 27.32 33.30
C CYS A 11 35.65 26.78 31.92
N THR A 12 36.89 26.34 31.72
CA THR A 12 37.36 25.83 30.41
C THR A 12 37.93 24.41 30.49
N LEU A 13 37.76 23.69 31.61
CA LEU A 13 38.32 22.35 31.78
C LEU A 13 37.35 21.32 32.38
N SER A 14 36.06 21.42 32.07
CA SER A 14 35.04 20.46 32.53
C SER A 14 33.94 20.22 31.49
N LEU A 15 34.33 20.05 30.23
CA LEU A 15 33.49 19.41 29.21
C LEU A 15 34.28 18.35 28.41
N ALA A 16 35.11 17.57 29.12
CA ALA A 16 35.53 16.25 28.67
C ALA A 16 34.67 15.21 29.41
N ALA A 17 33.35 15.31 29.26
CA ALA A 17 32.47 14.19 29.52
C ALA A 17 32.54 13.31 28.26
N THR A 18 33.27 12.21 28.40
CA THR A 18 33.29 11.08 27.49
C THR A 18 31.87 10.62 27.20
N PHE A 19 31.30 11.08 26.09
CA PHE A 19 30.25 10.33 25.41
C PHE A 19 30.95 9.22 24.64
N THR A 20 31.11 8.07 25.29
CA THR A 20 31.15 6.80 24.57
C THR A 20 29.76 6.59 23.99
N SER A 21 29.50 7.23 22.84
CA SER A 21 28.41 6.82 21.96
C SER A 21 28.79 5.46 21.41
N CYS A 22 27.94 4.46 21.63
CA CYS A 22 27.98 3.22 20.87
C CYS A 22 28.12 3.59 19.39
N GLY A 23 29.07 2.94 18.72
CA GLY A 23 29.51 3.28 17.38
C GLY A 23 28.40 3.11 16.35
N ASP A 24 27.88 4.23 15.86
CA ASP A 24 27.47 4.33 14.47
C ASP A 24 28.71 4.84 13.73
N GLU A 25 29.44 3.94 13.08
CA GLU A 25 30.42 4.36 12.08
C GLU A 25 29.67 5.20 11.05
N ALA A 26 30.12 6.44 10.83
CA ALA A 26 29.53 7.29 9.80
C ALA A 26 29.62 6.55 8.45
N ILE A 27 28.48 6.24 7.86
CA ILE A 27 28.42 5.57 6.56
C ILE A 27 29.11 6.47 5.54
N ASP A 28 30.18 5.96 4.91
CA ASP A 28 30.77 6.63 3.76
C ASP A 28 29.74 6.62 2.62
N VAL A 29 29.15 7.78 2.36
CA VAL A 29 28.07 7.95 1.38
C VAL A 29 28.49 7.57 -0.04
N GLU A 30 29.78 7.48 -0.34
CA GLU A 30 30.31 7.05 -1.64
C GLU A 30 30.56 5.52 -1.70
N SER A 31 30.56 4.83 -0.56
CA SER A 31 30.78 3.39 -0.47
C SER A 31 29.52 2.54 -0.70
N VAL A 32 28.34 3.15 -0.67
CA VAL A 32 27.03 2.47 -0.74
C VAL A 32 26.18 2.97 -1.92
N ASN A 33 25.15 2.20 -2.28
CA ASN A 33 24.23 2.61 -3.33
C ASN A 33 23.43 3.85 -2.89
N LYS A 34 22.94 4.65 -3.85
CA LYS A 34 22.08 5.79 -3.52
C LYS A 34 20.63 5.37 -3.29
N GLN A 35 20.20 4.25 -3.90
CA GLN A 35 18.85 3.71 -3.71
C GLN A 35 18.82 2.18 -3.84
N THR A 36 18.11 1.52 -2.94
CA THR A 36 17.69 0.12 -3.09
C THR A 36 16.18 0.07 -3.20
N ILE A 37 15.66 -0.58 -4.25
CA ILE A 37 14.24 -0.81 -4.45
C ILE A 37 13.96 -2.26 -4.11
N PHE A 38 13.22 -2.48 -3.04
CA PHE A 38 12.75 -3.78 -2.63
C PHE A 38 11.36 -4.04 -3.20
N VAL A 39 11.22 -5.09 -3.98
CA VAL A 39 9.95 -5.56 -4.53
C VAL A 39 9.52 -6.78 -3.73
N PHE A 40 8.40 -6.66 -3.03
CA PHE A 40 7.85 -7.69 -2.16
C PHE A 40 6.57 -8.26 -2.78
N TYR A 41 6.68 -9.43 -3.40
CA TYR A 41 5.60 -10.19 -4.03
C TYR A 41 5.33 -11.47 -3.23
N PRO A 42 4.59 -11.36 -2.11
CA PRO A 42 4.26 -12.51 -1.24
C PRO A 42 3.27 -13.47 -1.91
N TRP A 43 2.95 -14.57 -1.22
CA TRP A 43 1.99 -15.54 -1.74
C TRP A 43 0.60 -14.92 -1.90
N THR A 44 0.16 -14.84 -3.15
CA THR A 44 -1.20 -14.40 -3.50
C THR A 44 -2.09 -15.56 -3.91
N GLY A 45 -1.70 -16.82 -3.70
CA GLY A 45 -2.54 -17.98 -4.07
C GLY A 45 -3.27 -18.62 -2.89
N GLY A 46 -4.05 -19.66 -3.18
CA GLY A 46 -4.48 -20.65 -2.18
C GLY A 46 -3.55 -21.86 -2.17
N THR A 47 -3.93 -22.95 -1.53
CA THR A 47 -3.17 -24.23 -1.63
C THR A 47 -3.32 -24.91 -2.99
N SER A 48 -4.38 -24.57 -3.74
CA SER A 48 -4.73 -25.15 -5.04
C SER A 48 -4.91 -24.11 -6.16
N SER A 49 -4.58 -22.84 -5.91
CA SER A 49 -4.67 -21.75 -6.89
C SER A 49 -3.45 -20.85 -6.80
N THR A 50 -3.01 -20.33 -7.95
CA THR A 50 -1.78 -19.50 -8.06
C THR A 50 -2.02 -18.01 -7.85
N GLY A 51 -3.28 -17.58 -7.73
CA GLY A 51 -3.62 -16.18 -7.49
C GLY A 51 -3.09 -15.22 -8.55
N LEU A 52 -2.40 -14.16 -8.11
CA LEU A 52 -1.79 -13.16 -8.99
C LEU A 52 -0.41 -13.55 -9.52
N LYS A 53 0.10 -14.76 -9.24
CA LYS A 53 1.47 -15.16 -9.60
C LYS A 53 1.85 -14.76 -11.04
N TYR A 54 0.99 -15.09 -12.01
CA TYR A 54 1.22 -14.77 -13.43
C TYR A 54 1.39 -13.26 -13.67
N PHE A 55 0.55 -12.42 -13.05
CA PHE A 55 0.64 -10.98 -13.19
C PHE A 55 1.89 -10.42 -12.52
N LEU A 56 2.24 -10.94 -11.35
CA LEU A 56 3.44 -10.54 -10.62
C LEU A 56 4.73 -10.95 -11.37
N GLU A 57 4.74 -12.10 -12.04
CA GLU A 57 5.82 -12.50 -12.96
C GLU A 57 5.97 -11.49 -14.10
N ASN A 58 4.85 -11.13 -14.76
CA ASN A 58 4.85 -10.11 -15.82
C ASN A 58 5.29 -8.74 -15.31
N ASN A 59 5.05 -8.39 -14.05
CA ASN A 59 5.56 -7.14 -13.48
C ASN A 59 7.07 -7.16 -13.30
N VAL A 60 7.66 -8.27 -12.85
CA VAL A 60 9.12 -8.42 -12.79
C VAL A 60 9.72 -8.30 -14.20
N ASP A 61 9.08 -8.90 -15.21
CA ASP A 61 9.47 -8.75 -16.62
C ASP A 61 9.40 -7.28 -17.07
N SER A 62 8.32 -6.58 -16.72
CA SER A 62 8.12 -5.15 -17.02
C SER A 62 9.18 -4.26 -16.36
N MET A 63 9.55 -4.54 -15.10
CA MET A 63 10.68 -3.86 -14.44
C MET A 63 12.00 -4.15 -15.15
N CYS A 64 12.28 -5.41 -15.50
CA CYS A 64 13.48 -5.78 -16.26
C CYS A 64 13.56 -5.01 -17.59
N ALA A 65 12.43 -4.89 -18.31
CA ALA A 65 12.36 -4.11 -19.53
C ALA A 65 12.64 -2.61 -19.28
N GLY A 66 12.11 -2.02 -18.21
CA GLY A 66 12.41 -0.64 -17.81
C GLY A 66 13.89 -0.43 -17.48
N ILE A 67 14.53 -1.41 -16.83
CA ILE A 67 15.98 -1.40 -16.54
C ILE A 67 16.78 -1.44 -17.85
N VAL A 68 16.40 -2.30 -18.80
CA VAL A 68 17.05 -2.39 -20.11
C VAL A 68 16.91 -1.08 -20.90
N ASP A 69 15.71 -0.49 -20.94
CA ASP A 69 15.46 0.79 -21.62
C ASP A 69 16.31 1.93 -21.02
N LYS A 70 16.51 1.91 -19.70
CA LYS A 70 17.38 2.85 -18.99
C LYS A 70 18.88 2.51 -19.11
N LYS A 71 19.23 1.39 -19.74
CA LYS A 71 20.60 0.88 -19.90
C LYS A 71 21.30 0.64 -18.55
N GLY A 72 20.54 0.16 -17.57
CA GLY A 72 21.04 -0.27 -16.26
C GLY A 72 20.43 0.43 -15.06
N LEU A 73 21.08 0.22 -13.92
CA LEU A 73 20.69 0.71 -12.60
C LEU A 73 21.79 1.64 -12.06
N THR A 74 21.85 2.88 -12.54
CA THR A 74 22.88 3.84 -12.09
C THR A 74 22.68 4.15 -10.60
N ASN A 75 23.63 3.73 -9.77
CA ASN A 75 23.62 3.91 -8.30
C ASN A 75 22.37 3.34 -7.59
N ALA A 76 21.73 2.36 -8.22
CA ALA A 76 20.54 1.72 -7.69
C ALA A 76 20.70 0.19 -7.69
N ARG A 77 20.02 -0.47 -6.75
CA ARG A 77 19.85 -1.93 -6.73
C ARG A 77 18.37 -2.27 -6.67
N VAL A 78 17.99 -3.41 -7.23
CA VAL A 78 16.60 -3.91 -7.21
C VAL A 78 16.60 -5.34 -6.73
N LEU A 79 16.02 -5.55 -5.56
CA LEU A 79 15.87 -6.88 -4.96
C LEU A 79 14.41 -7.29 -5.01
N VAL A 80 14.12 -8.52 -5.42
CA VAL A 80 12.77 -9.04 -5.59
C VAL A 80 12.58 -10.26 -4.71
N PHE A 81 11.76 -10.14 -3.67
CA PHE A 81 11.22 -11.30 -2.96
C PHE A 81 9.99 -11.79 -3.72
N PHE A 82 10.03 -13.04 -4.18
CA PHE A 82 8.97 -13.64 -4.97
C PHE A 82 8.57 -15.00 -4.42
N THR A 83 7.29 -15.18 -4.09
CA THR A 83 6.75 -16.48 -3.68
C THR A 83 6.29 -17.29 -4.89
N GLU A 84 7.09 -18.26 -5.29
CA GLU A 84 6.90 -19.05 -6.52
C GLU A 84 5.75 -20.06 -6.40
N LYS A 85 5.58 -20.60 -5.20
CA LYS A 85 4.50 -21.52 -4.84
C LYS A 85 4.22 -21.40 -3.35
N TYR A 86 3.11 -21.99 -2.91
CA TYR A 86 2.71 -21.98 -1.51
C TYR A 86 3.88 -22.38 -0.59
N ASN A 87 4.23 -21.51 0.35
CA ASN A 87 5.32 -21.66 1.32
C ASN A 87 6.76 -21.73 0.74
N GLU A 88 7.00 -21.35 -0.51
CA GLU A 88 8.36 -21.33 -1.06
C GLU A 88 8.62 -20.01 -1.79
N SER A 89 9.53 -19.22 -1.24
CA SER A 89 9.90 -17.91 -1.78
C SER A 89 11.41 -17.79 -1.98
N THR A 90 11.81 -16.93 -2.90
CA THR A 90 13.22 -16.63 -3.15
C THR A 90 13.41 -15.12 -3.26
N LEU A 91 14.48 -14.61 -2.63
CA LEU A 91 14.98 -13.26 -2.83
C LEU A 91 15.97 -13.27 -4.00
N TYR A 92 15.71 -12.45 -5.02
CA TYR A 92 16.55 -12.30 -6.20
C TYR A 92 17.16 -10.90 -6.28
N ASP A 93 18.38 -10.80 -6.82
CA ASP A 93 18.99 -9.56 -7.27
C ASP A 93 18.83 -9.42 -8.79
N LEU A 94 18.29 -8.28 -9.24
CA LEU A 94 18.18 -7.99 -10.67
C LEU A 94 19.47 -7.29 -11.15
N GLN A 95 20.30 -8.01 -11.89
CA GLN A 95 21.60 -7.52 -12.35
C GLN A 95 21.58 -7.25 -13.85
N TYR A 96 21.77 -5.99 -14.22
CA TYR A 96 21.89 -5.59 -15.64
C TYR A 96 23.26 -5.96 -16.20
N ASP A 97 23.27 -6.67 -17.33
CA ASP A 97 24.47 -7.01 -18.08
C ASP A 97 24.56 -6.09 -19.32
N ALA A 98 25.55 -5.19 -19.29
CA ALA A 98 25.75 -4.20 -20.36
C ALA A 98 26.21 -4.82 -21.69
N ALA A 99 26.85 -5.99 -21.66
CA ALA A 99 27.34 -6.67 -22.86
C ALA A 99 26.18 -7.33 -23.61
N THR A 100 25.30 -8.02 -22.90
CA THR A 100 24.13 -8.69 -23.49
C THR A 100 22.89 -7.79 -23.57
N LYS A 101 22.89 -6.64 -22.87
CA LYS A 101 21.75 -5.73 -22.71
C LYS A 101 20.53 -6.44 -22.13
N THR A 102 20.75 -7.35 -21.19
CA THR A 102 19.71 -8.12 -20.50
C THR A 102 19.81 -7.96 -18.99
N VAL A 103 18.78 -8.39 -18.27
CA VAL A 103 18.78 -8.46 -16.81
C VAL A 103 18.81 -9.93 -16.39
N LYS A 104 19.78 -10.29 -15.54
CA LYS A 104 19.86 -11.59 -14.88
C LYS A 104 19.13 -11.52 -13.54
N ARG A 105 18.37 -12.57 -13.20
CA ARG A 105 17.74 -12.75 -11.88
C ARG A 105 18.62 -13.68 -11.07
N VAL A 106 19.44 -13.12 -10.18
CA VAL A 106 20.41 -13.91 -9.41
C VAL A 106 19.79 -14.26 -8.06
N PRO A 107 19.56 -15.55 -7.73
CA PRO A 107 19.00 -15.93 -6.45
C PRO A 107 19.99 -15.65 -5.31
N ILE A 108 19.51 -15.00 -4.25
CA ILE A 108 20.27 -14.69 -3.03
C ILE A 108 19.97 -15.73 -1.96
N LYS A 109 18.69 -15.90 -1.60
CA LYS A 109 18.26 -16.72 -0.46
C LYS A 109 16.87 -17.30 -0.71
N LYS A 110 16.67 -18.54 -0.27
CA LYS A 110 15.37 -19.22 -0.25
C LYS A 110 14.74 -19.10 1.13
N TYR A 111 13.42 -19.02 1.15
CA TYR A 111 12.59 -18.92 2.35
C TYR A 111 11.49 -19.96 2.27
N GLU A 112 11.26 -20.63 3.38
CA GLU A 112 10.18 -21.59 3.55
C GLU A 112 9.11 -21.03 4.49
N GLY A 113 7.85 -21.37 4.23
CA GLY A 113 6.71 -20.91 5.02
C GLY A 113 6.32 -19.45 4.75
N ASN A 114 5.66 -18.85 5.73
CA ASN A 114 5.01 -17.54 5.65
C ASN A 114 5.49 -16.57 6.76
N SER A 115 6.67 -16.78 7.34
CA SER A 115 7.19 -15.92 8.43
C SER A 115 7.29 -14.45 8.02
N HIS A 116 7.52 -14.16 6.74
CA HIS A 116 7.51 -12.82 6.15
C HIS A 116 6.14 -12.10 6.24
N CYS A 117 5.09 -12.78 6.71
CA CYS A 117 3.79 -12.18 7.03
C CYS A 117 3.68 -11.67 8.48
N THR A 118 4.68 -11.93 9.34
CA THR A 118 4.77 -11.35 10.68
C THR A 118 5.70 -10.12 10.70
N ALA A 119 5.62 -9.30 11.74
CA ALA A 119 6.48 -8.12 11.87
C ALA A 119 7.96 -8.51 11.93
N GLU A 120 8.30 -9.50 12.76
CA GLU A 120 9.68 -9.98 12.93
C GLU A 120 10.23 -10.60 11.64
N GLY A 121 9.45 -11.47 10.98
CA GLY A 121 9.92 -12.11 9.75
C GLY A 121 10.02 -11.13 8.59
N PHE A 122 9.18 -10.09 8.54
CA PHE A 122 9.35 -9.00 7.56
C PHE A 122 10.58 -8.13 7.87
N ALA A 123 10.86 -7.87 9.15
CA ALA A 123 12.07 -7.17 9.57
C ALA A 123 13.35 -7.95 9.21
N ASP A 124 13.36 -9.26 9.42
CA ASP A 124 14.46 -10.15 9.02
C ASP A 124 14.66 -10.15 7.49
N LEU A 125 13.57 -10.15 6.73
CA LEU A 125 13.63 -10.04 5.26
C LEU A 125 14.23 -8.69 4.82
N LEU A 126 13.86 -7.58 5.47
CA LEU A 126 14.47 -6.27 5.21
C LEU A 126 15.95 -6.22 5.60
N ASN A 127 16.34 -6.94 6.66
CA ASN A 127 17.75 -7.10 7.03
C ASN A 127 18.54 -7.86 5.97
N ASP A 128 17.98 -8.94 5.39
CA ASP A 128 18.59 -9.64 4.26
C ASP A 128 18.75 -8.70 3.04
N VAL A 129 17.74 -7.87 2.75
CA VAL A 129 17.79 -6.86 1.68
C VAL A 129 18.93 -5.86 1.93
N ARG A 130 19.01 -5.30 3.13
CA ARG A 130 20.06 -4.33 3.52
C ARG A 130 21.45 -4.93 3.41
N GLN A 131 21.65 -6.16 3.86
CA GLN A 131 22.95 -6.85 3.80
C GLN A 131 23.42 -7.11 2.36
N ASN A 132 22.50 -7.34 1.42
CA ASN A 132 22.84 -7.68 0.03
C ASN A 132 22.85 -6.47 -0.92
N ALA A 133 22.19 -5.37 -0.53
CA ALA A 133 22.07 -4.15 -1.31
C ALA A 133 21.99 -2.92 -0.40
N GLU A 134 23.07 -2.65 0.32
CA GLU A 134 23.15 -1.48 1.19
C GLU A 134 23.03 -0.17 0.38
N ALA A 135 22.18 0.74 0.86
CA ALA A 135 21.91 2.02 0.22
C ALA A 135 21.54 3.13 1.22
N LEU A 136 21.65 4.38 0.76
CA LEU A 136 21.18 5.57 1.49
C LEU A 136 19.65 5.65 1.58
N ASN A 137 18.96 5.20 0.54
CA ASN A 137 17.49 5.20 0.47
C ASN A 137 16.98 3.79 0.18
N TYR A 138 15.90 3.40 0.85
CA TYR A 138 15.18 2.16 0.57
C TYR A 138 13.78 2.50 0.09
N SER A 139 13.32 1.86 -0.97
CA SER A 139 11.94 1.97 -1.44
C SER A 139 11.30 0.60 -1.47
N LEU A 140 9.99 0.54 -1.28
CA LEU A 140 9.25 -0.70 -1.21
C LEU A 140 8.11 -0.70 -2.24
N ILE A 141 8.05 -1.75 -3.06
CA ILE A 141 6.95 -2.02 -3.97
C ILE A 141 6.27 -3.31 -3.50
N ILE A 142 4.98 -3.25 -3.20
CA ILE A 142 4.20 -4.40 -2.72
C ILE A 142 3.18 -4.77 -3.79
N GLY A 143 3.26 -6.01 -4.29
CA GLY A 143 2.32 -6.56 -5.25
C GLY A 143 1.52 -7.69 -4.61
N ALA A 144 0.25 -7.44 -4.32
CA ALA A 144 -0.61 -8.39 -3.63
C ALA A 144 -2.09 -8.07 -3.86
N HIS A 145 -2.97 -8.82 -3.18
CA HIS A 145 -4.31 -8.30 -2.93
C HIS A 145 -4.29 -7.25 -1.86
N GLY A 146 -5.20 -6.29 -1.98
CA GLY A 146 -5.37 -5.24 -0.98
C GLY A 146 -6.83 -5.11 -0.57
N CYS A 147 -7.02 -4.77 0.69
CA CYS A 147 -8.30 -4.39 1.28
C CYS A 147 -8.14 -3.17 2.20
N GLY A 148 -7.20 -2.28 1.85
CA GLY A 148 -6.91 -1.08 2.62
C GLY A 148 -6.52 -1.35 4.07
N TRP A 149 -7.03 -0.53 4.97
CA TRP A 149 -6.71 -0.55 6.41
C TRP A 149 -7.37 -1.69 7.18
N THR A 150 -8.27 -2.46 6.57
CA THR A 150 -9.10 -3.43 7.30
C THR A 150 -8.25 -4.54 7.91
N TYR A 151 -8.55 -4.90 9.16
CA TYR A 151 -7.93 -6.05 9.81
C TYR A 151 -8.58 -7.35 9.32
N ALA A 152 -7.78 -8.37 9.06
CA ALA A 152 -8.29 -9.68 8.63
C ALA A 152 -9.38 -10.23 9.58
N ASN A 153 -9.20 -10.03 10.88
CA ASN A 153 -10.11 -10.51 11.93
C ASN A 153 -11.44 -9.73 12.05
N ASP A 154 -11.58 -8.57 11.40
CA ASP A 154 -12.83 -7.80 11.42
C ASP A 154 -13.86 -8.31 10.39
N TRP A 155 -13.38 -8.97 9.34
CA TRP A 155 -14.20 -9.66 8.36
C TRP A 155 -14.84 -10.90 8.97
N VAL A 156 -16.16 -11.01 8.90
CA VAL A 156 -16.82 -12.29 9.22
C VAL A 156 -16.50 -13.25 8.07
N ASN A 157 -15.95 -14.43 8.36
CA ASN A 157 -15.52 -15.40 7.35
C ASN A 157 -14.53 -14.80 6.32
N TYR A 158 -13.42 -14.20 6.79
CA TYR A 158 -12.28 -13.94 5.91
C TYR A 158 -11.78 -15.24 5.27
N PRO A 159 -11.42 -15.28 3.98
CA PRO A 159 -11.50 -14.22 2.96
C PRO A 159 -12.84 -14.04 2.26
N TYR A 160 -13.77 -14.96 2.48
CA TYR A 160 -14.99 -15.07 1.71
C TYR A 160 -15.79 -13.76 1.69
N MET A 161 -15.86 -13.04 2.81
CA MET A 161 -16.57 -11.76 2.84
C MET A 161 -15.71 -10.55 2.51
N ALA A 162 -14.38 -10.68 2.52
CA ALA A 162 -13.51 -9.71 1.85
C ALA A 162 -13.61 -9.84 0.32
N ARG A 163 -14.21 -10.94 -0.19
CA ARG A 163 -14.46 -11.22 -1.60
C ARG A 163 -15.90 -11.73 -1.80
N PRO A 164 -16.95 -10.95 -1.44
CA PRO A 164 -18.31 -11.48 -1.49
C PRO A 164 -18.56 -12.05 -2.88
N LYS A 165 -19.05 -13.31 -2.92
CA LYS A 165 -19.37 -13.98 -4.19
C LYS A 165 -20.26 -13.02 -4.97
N ALA A 166 -19.82 -12.69 -6.18
CA ALA A 166 -20.57 -11.81 -7.05
C ALA A 166 -21.95 -12.44 -7.33
N GLY A 167 -22.96 -12.10 -6.52
CA GLY A 167 -24.30 -12.70 -6.55
C GLY A 167 -24.93 -13.18 -5.24
N SER A 168 -24.27 -13.17 -4.07
CA SER A 168 -24.98 -13.52 -2.83
C SER A 168 -25.59 -12.28 -2.18
N THR A 169 -26.85 -12.02 -2.50
CA THR A 169 -27.73 -11.24 -1.60
C THR A 169 -27.77 -11.94 -0.25
N GLU A 170 -27.42 -11.23 0.82
CA GLU A 170 -27.89 -11.57 2.16
C GLU A 170 -29.43 -11.62 2.12
N LYS A 171 -29.99 -12.82 2.22
CA LYS A 171 -31.31 -12.98 2.84
C LYS A 171 -31.07 -13.63 4.18
N GLY A 172 -31.54 -12.93 5.21
CA GLY A 172 -31.22 -13.18 6.60
C GLY A 172 -31.67 -14.53 7.12
N ASN A 173 -31.16 -14.80 8.32
CA ASN A 173 -31.52 -15.88 9.24
C ASN A 173 -31.46 -17.28 8.65
N ASP A 174 -30.33 -17.96 8.84
CA ASP A 174 -30.37 -19.35 9.33
C ASP A 174 -29.14 -19.64 10.19
N LYS A 175 -29.40 -19.70 11.50
CA LYS A 175 -28.56 -20.45 12.45
C LYS A 175 -28.83 -21.93 12.20
N ASN A 176 -27.78 -22.74 12.28
CA ASN A 176 -27.77 -24.21 12.18
C ASN A 176 -27.92 -24.80 10.78
N THR A 177 -26.80 -25.17 10.15
CA THR A 177 -26.57 -26.59 9.83
C THR A 177 -25.07 -26.85 9.63
N ILE A 178 -24.49 -27.61 10.56
CA ILE A 178 -23.26 -28.38 10.28
C ILE A 178 -23.74 -29.58 9.47
N VAL A 179 -23.38 -29.67 8.19
CA VAL A 179 -23.46 -30.93 7.44
C VAL A 179 -22.06 -31.24 6.93
N SER A 180 -21.46 -32.20 7.60
CA SER A 180 -20.37 -33.02 7.09
C SER A 180 -20.94 -33.92 5.99
N THR A 181 -20.31 -33.91 4.82
CA THR A 181 -20.34 -35.06 3.89
C THR A 181 -18.99 -35.21 3.21
N THR A 182 -18.22 -36.16 3.73
CA THR A 182 -17.20 -36.91 3.01
C THR A 182 -17.86 -37.69 1.87
N THR A 183 -17.37 -37.56 0.63
CA THR A 183 -16.82 -38.62 -0.26
C THR A 183 -16.90 -38.23 -1.74
N SER A 184 -15.73 -38.32 -2.40
CA SER A 184 -15.46 -38.69 -3.80
C SER A 184 -16.17 -37.98 -4.96
N ASP A 185 -15.33 -37.27 -5.71
CA ASP A 185 -15.20 -37.27 -7.16
C ASP A 185 -16.37 -36.87 -8.07
N HIS A 186 -16.02 -35.94 -8.97
CA HIS A 186 -16.76 -35.47 -10.14
C HIS A 186 -17.90 -34.47 -9.90
N PHE A 187 -17.53 -33.24 -9.50
CA PHE A 187 -18.25 -32.05 -9.99
C PHE A 187 -17.45 -31.43 -11.14
N SER A 188 -17.93 -31.65 -12.35
CA SER A 188 -17.45 -31.03 -13.59
C SER A 188 -17.88 -29.57 -13.68
N GLY A 189 -16.97 -28.72 -14.16
CA GLY A 189 -17.40 -27.73 -15.15
C GLY A 189 -17.58 -26.26 -14.77
N ILE A 190 -16.87 -25.71 -13.77
CA ILE A 190 -16.53 -24.28 -13.82
C ILE A 190 -15.02 -24.11 -13.69
N GLN A 191 -14.37 -24.26 -14.83
CA GLN A 191 -13.08 -23.64 -15.08
C GLN A 191 -13.36 -22.14 -15.22
N PHE A 192 -13.00 -21.32 -14.22
CA PHE A 192 -12.88 -19.88 -14.44
C PHE A 192 -11.63 -19.65 -15.31
N GLY A 193 -11.74 -19.97 -16.59
CA GLY A 193 -10.83 -19.43 -17.59
C GLY A 193 -10.98 -17.91 -17.63
N ASN A 194 -10.01 -17.23 -18.25
CA ASN A 194 -10.09 -15.81 -18.57
C ASN A 194 -11.39 -15.56 -19.37
N ASP A 195 -12.47 -15.12 -18.71
CA ASP A 195 -13.58 -14.49 -19.42
C ASP A 195 -13.01 -13.17 -19.94
N PRO A 196 -12.82 -13.02 -21.27
CA PRO A 196 -12.26 -11.80 -21.84
C PRO A 196 -13.13 -10.56 -21.53
N ASN A 197 -14.38 -10.75 -21.06
CA ASN A 197 -15.29 -9.68 -20.67
C ASN A 197 -15.26 -9.37 -19.16
N ARG A 198 -14.39 -10.01 -18.38
CA ARG A 198 -14.19 -9.75 -16.95
C ARG A 198 -12.71 -9.51 -16.68
N PRO A 199 -12.28 -8.24 -16.77
CA PRO A 199 -10.93 -7.86 -16.36
C PRO A 199 -10.59 -8.41 -14.97
N ALA A 200 -9.46 -9.12 -14.88
CA ALA A 200 -8.89 -9.48 -13.59
C ALA A 200 -8.47 -8.20 -12.86
N THR A 201 -8.61 -8.16 -11.54
CA THR A 201 -8.10 -7.08 -10.69
C THR A 201 -7.13 -7.63 -9.68
N ARG A 202 -6.33 -6.76 -9.08
CA ARG A 202 -5.58 -7.07 -7.86
C ARG A 202 -6.47 -7.23 -6.65
N PHE A 203 -7.79 -7.18 -6.83
CA PHE A 203 -8.76 -7.53 -5.81
C PHE A 203 -9.32 -8.95 -6.01
N PHE A 204 -8.71 -9.75 -6.89
CA PHE A 204 -9.16 -11.09 -7.20
C PHE A 204 -8.20 -12.20 -6.71
N GLY A 205 -8.23 -12.51 -5.39
CA GLY A 205 -7.65 -13.68 -4.68
C GLY A 205 -6.15 -13.92 -4.75
N SER A 206 -5.34 -14.04 -3.68
CA SER A 206 -5.49 -14.35 -2.25
C SER A 206 -5.50 -13.14 -1.33
N VAL A 207 -6.65 -12.89 -0.72
CA VAL A 207 -6.96 -13.21 0.68
C VAL A 207 -7.17 -14.71 1.07
N SER A 208 -6.91 -15.68 0.20
CA SER A 208 -7.24 -17.12 0.28
C SER A 208 -6.85 -17.85 1.58
N LEU A 209 -5.82 -17.38 2.29
CA LEU A 209 -5.39 -17.92 3.57
C LEU A 209 -5.16 -16.76 4.54
N SER A 210 -5.83 -16.76 5.70
CA SER A 210 -5.67 -15.74 6.75
C SER A 210 -4.21 -15.59 7.17
N ASP A 211 -3.47 -16.69 7.21
CA ASP A 211 -2.11 -16.72 7.72
C ASP A 211 -1.09 -16.13 6.72
N ASN A 212 -1.54 -15.78 5.51
CA ASN A 212 -0.75 -15.04 4.51
C ASN A 212 -1.23 -13.59 4.35
N ALA A 213 -2.22 -13.17 5.15
CA ALA A 213 -2.64 -11.77 5.22
C ALA A 213 -1.65 -10.98 6.09
N ILE A 214 -1.41 -9.73 5.71
CA ILE A 214 -0.55 -8.81 6.46
C ILE A 214 -1.38 -7.56 6.74
N ASP A 215 -1.73 -7.35 8.01
CA ASP A 215 -2.34 -6.10 8.44
C ASP A 215 -1.33 -4.95 8.29
N ILE A 216 -1.79 -3.74 7.99
CA ILE A 216 -0.91 -2.58 7.77
C ILE A 216 -0.08 -2.24 9.00
N SER A 217 -0.63 -2.44 10.21
CA SER A 217 0.12 -2.29 11.46
C SER A 217 1.27 -3.30 11.58
N THR A 218 1.09 -4.53 11.09
CA THR A 218 2.14 -5.56 11.09
C THR A 218 3.25 -5.21 10.11
N LEU A 219 2.89 -4.72 8.92
CA LEU A 219 3.86 -4.21 7.94
C LEU A 219 4.63 -3.01 8.50
N ALA A 220 3.93 -2.05 9.11
CA ALA A 220 4.54 -0.88 9.72
C ALA A 220 5.53 -1.26 10.83
N GLU A 221 5.12 -2.16 11.73
CA GLU A 221 6.00 -2.64 12.80
C GLU A 221 7.22 -3.39 12.24
N GLY A 222 7.05 -4.23 11.21
CA GLY A 222 8.17 -4.92 10.57
C GLY A 222 9.19 -3.98 9.94
N ILE A 223 8.74 -2.90 9.27
CA ILE A 223 9.65 -1.88 8.74
C ILE A 223 10.37 -1.16 9.90
N LYS A 224 9.64 -0.77 10.93
CA LYS A 224 10.21 -0.09 12.10
C LYS A 224 11.25 -0.95 12.83
N LEU A 225 10.97 -2.24 13.03
CA LEU A 225 11.90 -3.19 13.66
C LEU A 225 13.20 -3.38 12.85
N SER A 226 13.15 -3.24 11.53
CA SER A 226 14.35 -3.27 10.68
C SER A 226 15.25 -2.03 10.83
N GLY A 227 14.75 -0.97 11.47
CA GLY A 227 15.44 0.34 11.57
C GLY A 227 15.41 1.17 10.27
N LEU A 228 14.71 0.69 9.23
CA LEU A 228 14.58 1.42 7.97
C LEU A 228 13.39 2.39 7.99
N LYS A 229 13.52 3.44 7.17
CA LYS A 229 12.39 4.26 6.73
C LYS A 229 12.37 4.29 5.21
N MET A 230 11.23 3.97 4.63
CA MET A 230 11.07 3.90 3.18
C MET A 230 10.99 5.30 2.57
N GLN A 231 11.70 5.51 1.46
CA GLN A 231 11.55 6.68 0.61
C GLN A 231 10.17 6.71 -0.02
N TYR A 232 9.68 5.57 -0.51
CA TYR A 232 8.28 5.39 -0.83
C TYR A 232 7.83 3.95 -0.59
N ILE A 233 6.54 3.79 -0.31
CA ILE A 233 5.84 2.51 -0.43
C ILE A 233 4.86 2.65 -1.59
N LEU A 234 5.02 1.83 -2.63
CA LEU A 234 4.07 1.69 -3.72
C LEU A 234 3.25 0.43 -3.47
N PHE A 235 1.94 0.56 -3.34
CA PHE A 235 1.04 -0.58 -3.36
C PHE A 235 0.50 -0.79 -4.76
N ASP A 236 1.02 -1.83 -5.40
CA ASP A 236 0.42 -2.46 -6.56
C ASP A 236 -0.64 -3.45 -6.09
N ALA A 237 -1.67 -2.91 -5.44
CA ALA A 237 -2.75 -3.61 -4.76
C ALA A 237 -3.98 -2.70 -4.63
N CYS A 238 -5.16 -3.30 -4.47
CA CYS A 238 -6.42 -2.56 -4.42
C CYS A 238 -6.67 -1.85 -3.09
N TYR A 239 -7.41 -0.74 -3.13
CA TYR A 239 -7.95 -0.05 -1.96
C TYR A 239 -6.91 0.49 -0.95
N MET A 240 -5.63 0.51 -1.30
CA MET A 240 -4.53 0.94 -0.42
C MET A 240 -4.40 2.48 -0.32
N GLY A 241 -5.11 3.22 -1.16
CA GLY A 241 -5.18 4.69 -1.17
C GLY A 241 -6.23 5.24 -0.23
N ASN A 242 -6.09 4.97 1.07
CA ASN A 242 -6.99 5.47 2.11
C ASN A 242 -6.20 6.18 3.23
N VAL A 243 -6.85 7.13 3.91
CA VAL A 243 -6.20 7.99 4.90
C VAL A 243 -5.76 7.21 6.14
N GLU A 244 -6.47 6.13 6.49
CA GLU A 244 -6.15 5.24 7.59
C GLU A 244 -4.81 4.52 7.36
N THR A 245 -4.61 3.99 6.15
CA THR A 245 -3.36 3.33 5.71
C THR A 245 -2.21 4.33 5.64
N ALA A 246 -2.47 5.52 5.06
CA ALA A 246 -1.45 6.56 4.96
C ALA A 246 -0.99 7.04 6.34
N TYR A 247 -1.90 7.10 7.32
CA TYR A 247 -1.58 7.51 8.70
C TYR A 247 -0.84 6.41 9.46
N GLU A 248 -1.25 5.15 9.31
CA GLU A 248 -0.56 4.00 9.92
C GLU A 248 0.91 3.89 9.46
N LEU A 249 1.19 4.20 8.18
CA LEU A 249 2.53 4.09 7.60
C LEU A 249 3.39 5.36 7.78
N LYS A 250 2.88 6.42 8.39
CA LYS A 250 3.49 7.76 8.32
C LYS A 250 4.91 7.86 8.86
N ASP A 251 5.23 7.03 9.85
CA ASP A 251 6.53 7.03 10.51
C ASP A 251 7.56 6.15 9.78
N VAL A 252 7.09 5.22 8.94
CA VAL A 252 7.91 4.22 8.24
C VAL A 252 8.05 4.46 6.73
N THR A 253 7.36 5.46 6.18
CA THR A 253 7.58 5.93 4.80
C THR A 253 7.49 7.45 4.66
N ASN A 254 8.22 8.03 3.71
CA ASN A 254 8.06 9.43 3.32
C ASN A 254 6.87 9.62 2.36
N PHE A 255 6.67 8.69 1.44
CA PHE A 255 5.62 8.75 0.43
C PHE A 255 4.86 7.43 0.29
N LEU A 256 3.56 7.52 0.00
CA LEU A 256 2.70 6.39 -0.33
C LEU A 256 2.18 6.58 -1.76
N ILE A 257 2.28 5.56 -2.60
CA ILE A 257 1.70 5.55 -3.95
C ILE A 257 0.69 4.41 -4.02
N SER A 258 -0.58 4.72 -4.24
CA SER A 258 -1.63 3.71 -4.18
C SER A 258 -2.93 4.13 -4.89
N SER A 259 -3.75 3.13 -5.17
CA SER A 259 -5.12 3.30 -5.69
C SER A 259 -6.13 3.25 -4.55
N SER A 260 -7.14 4.12 -4.60
CA SER A 260 -8.27 4.09 -3.68
C SER A 260 -9.36 3.12 -4.13
N SER A 261 -9.26 2.55 -5.34
CA SER A 261 -10.18 1.56 -5.90
C SER A 261 -9.47 0.27 -6.28
N GLU A 262 -10.13 -0.59 -7.06
CA GLU A 262 -9.47 -1.77 -7.63
C GLU A 262 -8.41 -1.36 -8.67
N VAL A 263 -7.23 -1.98 -8.59
CA VAL A 263 -6.18 -1.97 -9.61
C VAL A 263 -6.41 -3.16 -10.52
N MET A 264 -6.20 -3.02 -11.83
CA MET A 264 -6.34 -4.15 -12.75
C MET A 264 -5.25 -5.21 -12.53
N GLY A 265 -5.49 -6.45 -12.96
CA GLY A 265 -4.61 -7.58 -12.73
C GLY A 265 -3.19 -7.32 -13.25
N GLU A 266 -3.10 -6.68 -14.41
CA GLU A 266 -1.83 -6.19 -14.98
C GLU A 266 -1.01 -5.35 -14.00
N GLY A 267 -1.67 -4.54 -13.16
CA GLY A 267 -1.02 -3.75 -12.12
C GLY A 267 -0.35 -2.49 -12.63
N ILE A 268 0.81 -2.19 -12.07
CA ILE A 268 1.55 -0.99 -12.47
C ILE A 268 2.33 -1.25 -13.76
N PRO A 269 2.27 -0.35 -14.76
CA PRO A 269 3.05 -0.44 -16.00
C PRO A 269 4.51 -0.08 -15.74
N TYR A 270 5.25 -0.94 -15.03
CA TYR A 270 6.60 -0.62 -14.54
C TYR A 270 7.57 -0.17 -15.62
N LYS A 271 7.58 -0.80 -16.80
CA LYS A 271 8.40 -0.35 -17.93
C LYS A 271 8.19 1.13 -18.25
N THR A 272 6.92 1.57 -18.31
CA THR A 272 6.53 2.95 -18.65
C THR A 272 7.00 3.96 -17.61
N ILE A 273 6.90 3.61 -16.33
CA ILE A 273 7.17 4.55 -15.23
C ILE A 273 8.52 4.34 -14.54
N TRP A 274 9.30 3.36 -14.98
CA TRP A 274 10.54 2.94 -14.30
C TRP A 274 11.48 4.12 -14.04
N SER A 275 11.64 4.97 -15.06
CA SER A 275 12.52 6.14 -15.00
C SER A 275 12.13 7.16 -13.92
N TYR A 276 10.84 7.23 -13.56
CA TYR A 276 10.31 8.13 -12.54
C TYR A 276 10.43 7.56 -11.12
N LEU A 277 10.53 6.23 -10.98
CA LEU A 277 10.63 5.58 -9.67
C LEU A 277 12.07 5.27 -9.25
N CYS A 278 12.93 4.89 -10.20
CA CYS A 278 14.17 4.21 -9.86
C CYS A 278 15.34 5.10 -9.42
N SER A 279 15.19 6.43 -9.49
CA SER A 279 16.19 7.38 -8.98
C SER A 279 16.01 7.68 -7.49
N SER A 280 17.08 8.12 -6.82
CA SER A 280 17.06 8.59 -5.42
C SER A 280 16.13 9.79 -5.15
N ALA A 281 15.66 10.47 -6.19
CA ALA A 281 14.62 11.51 -6.11
C ALA A 281 13.48 11.17 -7.09
N PRO A 282 12.55 10.26 -6.71
CA PRO A 282 11.46 9.86 -7.59
C PRO A 282 10.57 11.03 -8.01
N ASN A 283 10.08 11.01 -9.26
CA ASN A 283 9.10 11.96 -9.76
C ASN A 283 7.69 11.37 -9.62
N TYR A 284 7.09 11.58 -8.45
CA TYR A 284 5.79 11.02 -8.11
C TYR A 284 4.65 11.48 -9.01
N SER A 285 4.64 12.76 -9.40
CA SER A 285 3.60 13.29 -10.29
C SER A 285 3.65 12.60 -11.66
N SER A 286 4.85 12.49 -12.26
CA SER A 286 4.99 11.79 -13.54
C SER A 286 4.75 10.29 -13.44
N ALA A 287 5.05 9.66 -12.30
CA ALA A 287 4.69 8.26 -12.06
C ALA A 287 3.16 8.08 -12.04
N VAL A 288 2.43 8.89 -11.27
CA VAL A 288 0.96 8.88 -11.21
C VAL A 288 0.35 9.14 -12.59
N SER A 289 0.76 10.22 -13.26
CA SER A 289 0.28 10.53 -14.62
C SER A 289 0.59 9.41 -15.60
N GLY A 290 1.78 8.79 -15.52
CA GLY A 290 2.18 7.69 -16.39
C GLY A 290 1.31 6.45 -16.21
N ILE A 291 0.96 6.10 -14.96
CA ILE A 291 0.07 4.98 -14.65
C ILE A 291 -1.34 5.25 -15.19
N VAL A 292 -1.91 6.41 -14.88
CA VAL A 292 -3.29 6.71 -15.28
C VAL A 292 -3.39 6.87 -16.79
N ASN A 293 -2.42 7.49 -17.45
CA ASN A 293 -2.38 7.57 -18.92
C ASN A 293 -2.23 6.21 -19.58
N PHE A 294 -1.49 5.27 -18.99
CA PHE A 294 -1.41 3.90 -19.52
C PHE A 294 -2.80 3.26 -19.56
N TYR A 295 -3.54 3.29 -18.46
CA TYR A 295 -4.88 2.73 -18.39
C TYR A 295 -5.89 3.49 -19.25
N ARG A 296 -5.85 4.83 -19.26
CA ARG A 296 -6.73 5.66 -20.09
C ARG A 296 -6.66 5.29 -21.58
N ASN A 297 -5.51 4.76 -22.04
CA ASN A 297 -5.28 4.35 -23.42
C ASN A 297 -5.30 2.82 -23.62
N SER A 298 -5.77 2.04 -22.64
CA SER A 298 -5.91 0.59 -22.74
C SER A 298 -7.38 0.16 -22.97
N ASP A 299 -7.58 -1.11 -23.29
CA ASP A 299 -8.92 -1.70 -23.42
C ASP A 299 -9.67 -1.81 -22.08
N ILE A 300 -8.98 -1.55 -20.96
CA ILE A 300 -9.50 -1.65 -19.60
C ILE A 300 -9.23 -0.30 -18.89
N PRO A 301 -9.95 0.78 -19.26
CA PRO A 301 -9.61 2.14 -18.87
C PRO A 301 -10.10 2.50 -17.46
N TYR A 302 -9.66 1.73 -16.47
CA TYR A 302 -10.05 1.88 -15.07
C TYR A 302 -8.84 2.01 -14.18
N CYS A 303 -8.59 3.21 -13.69
CA CYS A 303 -7.51 3.49 -12.76
C CYS A 303 -7.81 4.77 -11.99
N ASN A 304 -7.59 4.74 -10.68
CA ASN A 304 -7.21 5.94 -9.94
C ASN A 304 -5.90 5.65 -9.20
N MET A 305 -5.08 6.68 -9.07
CA MET A 305 -3.77 6.56 -8.46
C MET A 305 -3.39 7.90 -7.85
N ALA A 306 -2.79 7.85 -6.67
CA ALA A 306 -2.28 9.04 -6.00
C ALA A 306 -0.92 8.79 -5.38
N ALA A 307 -0.18 9.89 -5.19
CA ALA A 307 1.04 9.96 -4.42
C ALA A 307 0.82 10.89 -3.22
N ILE A 308 1.01 10.35 -2.02
CA ILE A 308 0.72 10.98 -0.74
C ILE A 308 2.04 11.26 -0.03
N ASP A 309 2.23 12.48 0.45
CA ASP A 309 3.33 12.88 1.31
C ASP A 309 2.95 12.59 2.77
N CYS A 310 3.37 11.43 3.27
CA CYS A 310 3.05 10.96 4.62
C CYS A 310 3.57 11.92 5.72
N ARG A 311 4.59 12.74 5.41
CA ARG A 311 5.12 13.73 6.37
C ARG A 311 4.15 14.88 6.64
N GLN A 312 3.11 15.03 5.81
CA GLN A 312 2.07 16.06 5.94
C GLN A 312 0.82 15.56 6.68
N ILE A 313 0.74 14.26 6.98
CA ILE A 313 -0.51 13.65 7.41
C ILE A 313 -0.88 13.98 8.86
N ASP A 314 0.10 14.20 9.75
CA ASP A 314 -0.16 14.61 11.14
C ASP A 314 -0.90 15.95 11.20
N LYS A 315 -0.56 16.89 10.29
CA LYS A 315 -1.26 18.17 10.20
C LYS A 315 -2.67 18.01 9.64
N LEU A 316 -2.86 17.11 8.67
CA LEU A 316 -4.19 16.78 8.16
C LEU A 316 -5.07 16.15 9.25
N ALA A 317 -4.53 15.22 10.04
CA ALA A 317 -5.22 14.60 11.17
C ALA A 317 -5.61 15.64 12.23
N SER A 318 -4.73 16.58 12.57
CA SER A 318 -5.05 17.66 13.52
C SER A 318 -6.22 18.52 13.05
N ILE A 319 -6.32 18.82 11.75
CA ILE A 319 -7.45 19.58 11.20
C ILE A 319 -8.73 18.73 11.21
N MET A 320 -8.62 17.45 10.81
CA MET A 320 -9.74 16.52 10.85
C MET A 320 -10.29 16.37 12.28
N LYS A 321 -9.41 16.31 13.29
CA LYS A 321 -9.79 16.29 14.70
C LYS A 321 -10.64 17.49 15.10
N GLU A 322 -10.25 18.68 14.65
CA GLU A 322 -11.01 19.89 14.92
C GLU A 322 -12.39 19.85 14.22
N ILE A 323 -12.45 19.36 12.98
CA ILE A 323 -13.70 19.16 12.26
C ILE A 323 -14.61 18.18 13.00
N ASN A 324 -14.13 16.98 13.34
CA ASN A 324 -14.91 15.95 14.02
C ASN A 324 -15.37 16.36 15.43
N SER A 325 -14.63 17.26 16.10
CA SER A 325 -15.06 17.81 17.40
C SER A 325 -16.26 18.77 17.30
N LYS A 326 -16.57 19.28 16.10
CA LYS A 326 -17.57 20.33 15.86
C LYS A 326 -18.71 19.89 14.94
N TYR A 327 -18.47 18.94 14.06
CA TYR A 327 -19.39 18.54 13.00
C TYR A 327 -19.53 17.02 12.97
N THR A 328 -20.76 16.56 12.73
CA THR A 328 -21.07 15.16 12.51
C THR A 328 -21.87 15.04 11.21
N LEU A 329 -21.74 13.89 10.53
CA LEU A 329 -22.50 13.65 9.32
C LEU A 329 -24.00 13.54 9.67
N ALA A 330 -24.81 14.46 9.13
CA ALA A 330 -26.25 14.44 9.37
C ALA A 330 -26.87 13.17 8.76
N SER A 331 -27.78 12.52 9.48
CA SER A 331 -28.49 11.31 9.01
C SER A 331 -29.33 11.52 7.75
N THR A 332 -29.60 12.78 7.39
CA THR A 332 -30.29 13.18 6.17
C THR A 332 -29.38 13.19 4.93
N VAL A 333 -28.05 13.13 5.09
CA VAL A 333 -27.12 13.06 3.96
C VAL A 333 -27.09 11.63 3.42
N PRO A 334 -27.52 11.38 2.18
CA PRO A 334 -27.45 10.03 1.59
C PRO A 334 -25.99 9.64 1.38
N LEU A 335 -25.58 8.45 1.85
CA LEU A 335 -24.18 7.99 1.68
C LEU A 335 -23.78 7.85 0.21
N ASP A 336 -24.71 7.51 -0.68
CA ASP A 336 -24.46 7.44 -2.13
C ASP A 336 -24.23 8.83 -2.78
N SER A 337 -24.48 9.93 -2.06
CA SER A 337 -24.10 11.28 -2.49
C SER A 337 -22.62 11.60 -2.21
N ILE A 338 -21.99 10.85 -1.30
CA ILE A 338 -20.56 10.89 -1.06
C ILE A 338 -19.91 9.93 -2.06
N GLN A 339 -18.96 10.41 -2.86
CA GLN A 339 -18.37 9.60 -3.94
C GLN A 339 -17.82 8.27 -3.39
N PRO A 340 -18.39 7.11 -3.75
CA PRO A 340 -17.81 5.83 -3.40
C PRO A 340 -16.60 5.54 -4.28
N LEU A 341 -15.61 4.84 -3.73
CA LEU A 341 -14.40 4.43 -4.44
C LEU A 341 -14.27 2.90 -4.48
N ASP A 342 -15.36 2.17 -4.24
CA ASP A 342 -15.39 0.71 -4.26
C ASP A 342 -16.69 0.09 -4.78
N GLY A 343 -16.67 -1.25 -4.83
CA GLY A 343 -17.81 -2.09 -5.16
C GLY A 343 -18.46 -2.82 -3.99
N PHE A 344 -18.12 -2.49 -2.73
CA PHE A 344 -18.73 -3.14 -1.57
C PHE A 344 -20.19 -2.71 -1.39
N SER A 345 -20.94 -3.49 -0.62
CA SER A 345 -22.34 -3.20 -0.30
C SER A 345 -22.60 -3.50 1.18
N PRO A 346 -22.80 -2.47 2.03
CA PRO A 346 -22.63 -1.04 1.73
C PRO A 346 -21.17 -0.68 1.42
N ASN A 347 -20.92 0.47 0.75
CA ASN A 347 -19.55 0.86 0.39
C ASN A 347 -18.68 1.08 1.65
N LEU A 348 -17.40 0.75 1.53
CA LEU A 348 -16.39 0.82 2.60
C LEU A 348 -15.53 2.09 2.51
N PHE A 349 -15.20 2.51 1.30
CA PHE A 349 -14.26 3.56 0.96
C PHE A 349 -14.98 4.69 0.22
N TYR A 350 -14.96 5.88 0.80
CA TYR A 350 -15.55 7.10 0.23
C TYR A 350 -14.45 8.14 0.00
N ASP A 351 -14.60 9.01 -1.00
CA ASP A 351 -13.65 10.10 -1.23
C ASP A 351 -13.58 11.03 0.00
N LEU A 352 -12.35 11.24 0.51
CA LEU A 352 -12.11 12.00 1.74
C LEU A 352 -12.58 13.46 1.63
N SER A 353 -12.33 14.12 0.50
CA SER A 353 -12.71 15.53 0.33
C SER A 353 -14.22 15.69 0.22
N VAL A 354 -14.90 14.79 -0.49
CA VAL A 354 -16.37 14.81 -0.59
C VAL A 354 -17.01 14.49 0.76
N TYR A 355 -16.42 13.58 1.54
CA TYR A 355 -16.87 13.31 2.91
C TYR A 355 -16.77 14.56 3.80
N VAL A 356 -15.62 15.24 3.82
CA VAL A 356 -15.45 16.47 4.62
C VAL A 356 -16.41 17.57 4.18
N ASP A 357 -16.64 17.74 2.88
CA ASP A 357 -17.65 18.68 2.38
C ASP A 357 -19.06 18.35 2.86
N SER A 358 -19.38 17.07 3.01
CA SER A 358 -20.68 16.58 3.46
C SER A 358 -20.92 16.79 4.97
N LEU A 359 -19.88 17.13 5.74
CA LEU A 359 -19.99 17.54 7.14
C LEU A 359 -20.42 19.01 7.29
N TYR A 360 -20.42 19.79 6.20
CA TYR A 360 -20.69 21.24 6.18
C TYR A 360 -19.88 22.04 7.21
N PRO A 361 -18.53 21.90 7.26
CA PRO A 361 -17.71 22.66 8.19
C PRO A 361 -17.78 24.17 7.87
N SER A 362 -17.39 25.00 8.85
CA SER A 362 -17.22 26.44 8.60
C SER A 362 -16.26 26.70 7.44
N GLY A 363 -16.44 27.81 6.71
CA GLY A 363 -15.58 28.17 5.59
C GLY A 363 -14.08 28.18 5.95
N TYR A 364 -13.74 28.67 7.14
CA TYR A 364 -12.36 28.65 7.64
C TYR A 364 -11.80 27.22 7.77
N LEU A 365 -12.53 26.29 8.40
CA LEU A 365 -12.07 24.91 8.57
C LEU A 365 -12.02 24.16 7.25
N LYS A 366 -12.97 24.42 6.35
CA LYS A 366 -12.94 23.90 4.98
C LYS A 366 -11.67 24.36 4.26
N ASP A 367 -11.36 25.65 4.29
CA ASP A 367 -10.18 26.21 3.62
C ASP A 367 -8.87 25.65 4.20
N GLN A 368 -8.79 25.48 5.53
CA GLN A 368 -7.64 24.85 6.18
C GLN A 368 -7.48 23.39 5.72
N PHE A 369 -8.56 22.62 5.73
CA PHE A 369 -8.55 21.23 5.27
C PHE A 369 -8.13 21.14 3.81
N THR A 370 -8.76 21.90 2.91
CA THR A 370 -8.44 21.90 1.47
C THR A 370 -6.99 22.31 1.22
N SER A 371 -6.47 23.30 1.95
CA SER A 371 -5.09 23.75 1.81
C SER A 371 -4.10 22.68 2.28
N GLN A 372 -4.38 22.03 3.41
CA GLN A 372 -3.52 20.96 3.92
C GLN A 372 -3.60 19.71 3.04
N LEU A 373 -4.77 19.36 2.52
CA LEU A 373 -4.94 18.22 1.62
C LEU A 373 -4.09 18.39 0.35
N LYS A 374 -3.97 19.60 -0.20
CA LYS A 374 -3.07 19.89 -1.34
C LYS A 374 -1.59 19.72 -1.03
N LEU A 375 -1.17 19.88 0.23
CA LEU A 375 0.20 19.57 0.66
C LEU A 375 0.40 18.07 0.84
N THR A 376 -0.61 17.39 1.37
CA THR A 376 -0.61 15.95 1.64
C THR A 376 -0.68 15.12 0.34
N VAL A 377 -1.47 15.53 -0.64
CA VAL A 377 -1.64 14.81 -1.92
C VAL A 377 -0.78 15.49 -2.98
N ARG A 378 0.38 14.89 -3.29
CA ARG A 378 1.35 15.43 -4.27
C ARG A 378 0.86 15.30 -5.70
N ALA A 379 0.15 14.23 -5.99
CA ALA A 379 -0.49 13.98 -7.27
C ALA A 379 -1.67 13.03 -7.04
N ALA A 380 -2.75 13.23 -7.77
CA ALA A 380 -3.87 12.32 -7.85
C ALA A 380 -4.48 12.44 -9.24
N GLU A 381 -4.68 11.32 -9.91
CA GLU A 381 -5.34 11.26 -11.21
C GLU A 381 -6.26 10.05 -11.28
N HIS A 382 -7.26 10.12 -12.17
CA HIS A 382 -8.19 9.03 -12.41
C HIS A 382 -8.67 8.98 -13.87
N THR A 383 -9.24 7.83 -14.23
CA THR A 383 -10.11 7.64 -15.40
C THR A 383 -11.56 7.97 -15.03
N ASP A 384 -12.43 8.13 -16.03
CA ASP A 384 -13.84 8.53 -15.83
C ASP A 384 -14.65 7.52 -15.00
N GLU A 385 -14.27 6.25 -15.10
CA GLU A 385 -14.88 5.15 -14.35
C GLU A 385 -13.81 4.33 -13.63
N ALA A 386 -14.23 3.67 -12.55
CA ALA A 386 -13.49 2.62 -11.88
C ALA A 386 -14.23 1.29 -12.03
N TYR A 387 -13.48 0.20 -12.08
CA TYR A 387 -14.02 -1.15 -12.19
C TYR A 387 -14.13 -1.79 -10.81
N THR A 388 -15.10 -2.70 -10.66
CA THR A 388 -15.15 -3.61 -9.52
C THR A 388 -15.51 -5.03 -9.93
N ALA A 389 -14.74 -5.98 -9.42
CA ALA A 389 -15.04 -7.40 -9.57
C ALA A 389 -16.22 -7.87 -8.68
N LEU A 390 -16.67 -7.04 -7.75
CA LEU A 390 -17.70 -7.37 -6.74
C LEU A 390 -19.14 -7.30 -7.26
N LYS A 391 -19.44 -6.34 -8.14
CA LYS A 391 -20.80 -6.07 -8.63
C LYS A 391 -21.06 -6.83 -9.94
N SER A 392 -21.33 -8.15 -9.89
CA SER A 392 -21.64 -8.91 -11.13
C SER A 392 -23.02 -8.61 -11.71
N PHE A 393 -24.00 -8.19 -10.90
CA PHE A 393 -25.40 -8.02 -11.31
C PHE A 393 -25.83 -6.56 -11.56
N TYR A 394 -25.10 -5.56 -11.03
CA TYR A 394 -25.50 -4.14 -11.04
C TYR A 394 -24.66 -3.23 -11.96
N GLY A 395 -23.80 -3.84 -12.78
CA GLY A 395 -22.78 -3.12 -13.56
C GLY A 395 -21.41 -3.28 -12.92
N LYS A 396 -20.38 -3.54 -13.76
CA LYS A 396 -19.01 -3.83 -13.33
C LYS A 396 -18.17 -2.56 -13.14
N THR A 397 -18.75 -1.39 -13.40
CA THR A 397 -18.07 -0.09 -13.29
C THR A 397 -18.94 0.91 -12.54
N PHE A 398 -18.30 1.92 -11.99
CA PHE A 398 -18.96 3.08 -11.39
C PHE A 398 -18.20 4.36 -11.76
N LYS A 399 -18.93 5.46 -11.89
CA LYS A 399 -18.35 6.75 -12.26
C LYS A 399 -17.55 7.35 -11.10
N VAL A 400 -16.38 7.88 -11.42
CA VAL A 400 -15.52 8.64 -10.49
C VAL A 400 -15.65 10.12 -10.86
N LYS A 401 -16.58 10.82 -10.21
CA LYS A 401 -16.84 12.25 -10.46
C LYS A 401 -15.89 13.15 -9.70
N ASN A 402 -15.48 12.71 -8.52
CA ASN A 402 -14.54 13.39 -7.65
C ASN A 402 -13.47 12.39 -7.23
N TYR A 403 -12.22 12.84 -7.18
CA TYR A 403 -11.14 12.03 -6.62
C TYR A 403 -10.08 12.95 -6.05
N CYS A 404 -9.95 12.97 -4.72
CA CYS A 404 -8.98 13.78 -4.02
C CYS A 404 -7.66 13.05 -3.75
N GLY A 405 -7.54 11.78 -4.13
CA GLY A 405 -6.34 10.96 -3.93
C GLY A 405 -6.40 10.02 -2.72
N LEU A 406 -7.32 10.25 -1.79
CA LEU A 406 -7.49 9.45 -0.57
C LEU A 406 -8.96 9.10 -0.36
N SER A 407 -9.22 7.84 -0.01
CA SER A 407 -10.51 7.44 0.58
C SER A 407 -10.49 7.49 2.11
N ILE A 408 -11.66 7.42 2.71
CA ILE A 408 -11.92 7.32 4.15
C ILE A 408 -13.13 6.42 4.41
N SER A 409 -13.14 5.73 5.54
CA SER A 409 -14.20 4.81 5.95
C SER A 409 -15.07 5.29 7.12
N ASP A 410 -14.83 6.48 7.66
CA ASP A 410 -15.64 7.10 8.72
C ASP A 410 -17.16 7.03 8.49
N PRO A 411 -17.71 7.40 7.31
CA PRO A 411 -19.16 7.34 7.09
C PRO A 411 -19.68 5.92 6.81
N SER A 412 -18.79 4.93 6.62
CA SER A 412 -19.17 3.60 6.18
C SER A 412 -20.00 2.86 7.23
N GLN A 413 -21.07 2.24 6.75
CA GLN A 413 -21.92 1.32 7.50
C GLN A 413 -21.58 -0.15 7.19
N HIS A 414 -20.47 -0.40 6.50
CA HIS A 414 -20.01 -1.76 6.24
C HIS A 414 -19.60 -2.42 7.56
N SER A 415 -19.94 -3.69 7.74
CA SER A 415 -19.74 -4.41 9.02
C SER A 415 -18.29 -4.37 9.50
N VAL A 416 -17.34 -4.40 8.57
CA VAL A 416 -15.89 -4.27 8.84
C VAL A 416 -15.53 -2.88 9.32
N ALA A 417 -16.10 -1.82 8.71
CA ALA A 417 -15.87 -0.46 9.15
C ALA A 417 -16.36 -0.27 10.60
N ILE A 418 -17.57 -0.77 10.89
CA ILE A 418 -18.19 -0.68 12.22
C ILE A 418 -17.32 -1.37 13.29
N LYS A 419 -16.71 -2.52 12.96
CA LYS A 419 -15.86 -3.26 13.91
C LYS A 419 -14.44 -2.70 14.03
N GLY A 420 -13.91 -2.16 12.94
CA GLY A 420 -12.49 -1.93 12.79
C GLY A 420 -12.05 -0.47 12.88
N ARG A 421 -12.88 0.49 12.44
CA ARG A 421 -12.40 1.87 12.20
C ARG A 421 -11.84 2.51 13.46
N GLU A 422 -12.48 2.26 14.60
CA GLU A 422 -12.10 2.83 15.90
C GLU A 422 -10.75 2.28 16.41
N LYS A 423 -10.28 1.16 15.85
CA LYS A 423 -8.97 0.57 16.18
C LYS A 423 -7.82 1.26 15.46
N THR A 424 -8.09 1.90 14.32
CA THR A 424 -7.08 2.53 13.46
C THR A 424 -6.36 3.67 14.19
N ALA A 425 -5.08 3.89 13.87
CA ALA A 425 -4.33 5.03 14.38
C ALA A 425 -4.94 6.37 13.92
N TRP A 426 -5.53 6.41 12.72
CA TRP A 426 -6.22 7.59 12.20
C TRP A 426 -7.43 7.98 13.06
N TRP A 427 -8.31 7.03 13.39
CA TRP A 427 -9.47 7.33 14.24
C TRP A 427 -9.05 7.88 15.60
N LYS A 428 -8.09 7.22 16.26
CA LYS A 428 -7.52 7.66 17.54
C LYS A 428 -6.91 9.06 17.49
N ALA A 429 -6.43 9.49 16.32
CA ALA A 429 -5.85 10.81 16.13
C ALA A 429 -6.89 11.91 15.82
N THR A 430 -8.08 11.52 15.34
CA THR A 430 -9.08 12.43 14.77
C THR A 430 -10.40 12.48 15.52
N HIS A 431 -10.56 11.67 16.57
CA HIS A 431 -11.70 11.65 17.48
C HIS A 431 -11.15 11.62 18.91
#